data_AF-A0A959TEN4-F1
#
_entry.id   AF-A0A959TEN4-F1
#
_cell.length_a   1.000
_cell.length_b   1.000
_cell.length_c   1.000
_cell.angle_alpha   90.00
_cell.angle_beta   90.00
_cell.angle_gamma   90.00
#
_symmetry.space_group_name_H-M   'P 1'
#
loop_
_entity.id
_entity.type
_entity.pdbx_description
1 polymer ?
#
loop_
_entity_poly.entity_id
_entity_poly.type
_entity_poly.pdbx_seq_one_letter_code
_entity_poly.pdbx_strand_id
1 'polypeptide(L)'
;MKPGANNERIFKMAFASVYPHYVTKVEKKGRTVDELHTVIEWLTGYDDKKLKKIIADKTDFRSFFAGAKLNPNVHLITGVICGYRVEDIKDPLMQQIRYLDKLVDELARGKKMESILRK
;
A
#
# COMPACT_ATOMS: atom_id res chain seq x y z
N MET A 1 -6.00 15.89 -2.81
CA MET A 1 -6.65 15.48 -4.09
C MET A 1 -8.13 15.80 -3.99
N LYS A 2 -8.73 16.48 -4.98
CA LYS A 2 -10.14 16.90 -4.93
C LYS A 2 -11.08 15.70 -5.16
N PRO A 3 -12.23 15.60 -4.46
CA PRO A 3 -13.28 14.64 -4.80
C PRO A 3 -13.78 14.96 -6.22
N GLY A 4 -13.62 14.02 -7.15
CA GLY A 4 -13.93 14.20 -8.59
C GLY A 4 -12.72 14.20 -9.53
N ALA A 5 -11.48 14.12 -9.02
CA ALA A 5 -10.33 13.85 -9.88
C ALA A 5 -10.44 12.41 -10.43
N ASN A 6 -10.30 12.26 -11.75
CA ASN A 6 -10.39 10.96 -12.40
C ASN A 6 -9.21 10.06 -11.96
N ASN A 7 -9.46 9.21 -10.94
CA ASN A 7 -8.47 8.33 -10.31
C ASN A 7 -8.08 7.15 -11.22
N GLU A 8 -8.73 6.99 -12.39
CA GLU A 8 -8.40 5.95 -13.37
C GLU A 8 -6.93 5.90 -13.74
N ARG A 9 -6.25 7.05 -13.78
CA ARG A 9 -4.80 7.11 -14.05
C ARG A 9 -3.99 6.36 -13.00
N ILE A 10 -4.38 6.47 -11.73
CA ILE A 10 -3.73 5.75 -10.63
C ILE A 10 -4.09 4.27 -10.70
N PHE A 11 -5.36 3.96 -10.95
CA PHE A 11 -5.84 2.58 -11.01
C PHE A 11 -5.18 1.77 -12.13
N LYS A 12 -4.89 2.40 -13.28
CA LYS A 12 -4.20 1.79 -14.43
C LYS A 12 -2.68 1.87 -14.33
N MET A 13 -2.13 2.51 -13.30
CA MET A 13 -0.69 2.63 -13.13
C MET A 13 -0.11 1.28 -12.69
N ALA A 14 1.00 0.88 -13.30
CA ALA A 14 1.71 -0.33 -12.92
C ALA A 14 2.27 -0.20 -11.49
N PHE A 15 1.99 -1.19 -10.65
CA PHE A 15 2.55 -1.28 -9.30
C PHE A 15 4.09 -1.22 -9.33
N ALA A 16 4.69 -1.87 -10.34
CA ALA A 16 6.13 -1.87 -10.58
C ALA A 16 6.75 -0.48 -10.71
N SER A 17 6.00 0.52 -11.19
CA SER A 17 6.48 1.90 -11.29
C SER A 17 6.48 2.61 -9.95
N VAL A 18 5.62 2.22 -9.02
CA VAL A 18 5.49 2.85 -7.68
C VAL A 18 6.36 2.13 -6.65
N TYR A 19 6.49 0.82 -6.76
CA TYR A 19 7.29 -0.03 -5.87
C TYR A 19 8.71 0.50 -5.56
N PRO A 20 9.55 0.92 -6.53
CA PRO A 20 10.88 1.45 -6.21
C PRO A 20 10.83 2.70 -5.33
N HIS A 21 9.79 3.52 -5.45
CA HIS A 21 9.60 4.69 -4.58
C HIS A 21 9.29 4.28 -3.14
N TYR A 22 8.57 3.19 -2.92
CA TYR A 22 8.35 2.65 -1.58
C TYR A 22 9.65 2.11 -0.98
N VAL A 23 10.41 1.33 -1.75
CA VAL A 23 11.72 0.81 -1.34
C VAL A 23 12.65 1.96 -0.94
N THR A 24 12.85 2.94 -1.83
CA THR A 24 13.70 4.09 -1.52
C THR A 24 13.21 4.89 -0.30
N LYS A 25 11.89 5.00 -0.11
CA LYS A 25 11.32 5.73 1.04
C LYS A 25 11.64 5.04 2.37
N VAL A 26 11.53 3.70 2.43
CA VAL A 26 11.80 2.94 3.65
C VAL A 26 13.32 2.85 3.92
N GLU A 27 14.13 2.64 2.88
CA GLU A 27 15.60 2.58 3.00
C GLU A 27 16.18 3.92 3.46
N LYS A 28 15.69 5.05 2.93
CA LYS A 28 16.07 6.39 3.40
C LYS A 28 15.77 6.63 4.88
N LYS A 29 14.93 5.80 5.48
CA LYS A 29 14.52 5.88 6.89
C LYS A 29 15.12 4.75 7.72
N GLY A 30 16.11 4.03 7.19
CA GLY A 30 16.81 2.95 7.88
C GLY A 30 16.00 1.68 8.04
N ARG A 31 14.96 1.49 7.21
CA ARG A 31 14.12 0.28 7.17
C ARG A 31 14.51 -0.60 6.00
N THR A 32 14.16 -1.88 6.07
CA THR A 32 14.54 -2.87 5.06
C THR A 32 13.42 -3.13 4.05
N VAL A 33 13.81 -3.70 2.91
CA VAL A 33 12.85 -4.19 1.90
C VAL A 33 12.00 -5.34 2.45
N ASP A 34 12.57 -6.17 3.32
CA ASP A 34 11.88 -7.28 3.97
C ASP A 34 10.73 -6.80 4.88
N GLU A 35 10.97 -5.71 5.63
CA GLU A 35 9.92 -5.04 6.40
C GLU A 35 8.79 -4.52 5.49
N LEU A 36 9.15 -3.93 4.34
CA LEU A 36 8.15 -3.47 3.36
C LEU A 36 7.35 -4.64 2.78
N HIS A 37 7.99 -5.77 2.47
CA HIS A 37 7.33 -6.97 1.98
C HIS A 37 6.36 -7.53 3.01
N THR A 38 6.78 -7.61 4.28
CA THR A 38 5.93 -8.05 5.39
C THR A 38 4.66 -7.19 5.49
N VAL A 39 4.79 -5.88 5.32
CA VAL A 39 3.64 -4.95 5.33
C VAL A 39 2.72 -5.18 4.13
N ILE A 40 3.27 -5.36 2.93
CA ILE A 40 2.49 -5.63 1.71
C ILE A 40 1.77 -6.98 1.83
N GLU A 41 2.46 -8.00 2.30
CA GLU A 41 1.91 -9.34 2.53
C GLU A 41 0.79 -9.27 3.56
N TRP A 42 1.00 -8.58 4.68
CA TRP A 42 -0.06 -8.41 5.69
C TRP A 42 -1.28 -7.68 5.13
N LEU A 43 -1.10 -6.69 4.24
CA LEU A 43 -2.22 -5.96 3.64
C LEU A 43 -2.98 -6.79 2.61
N THR A 44 -2.27 -7.50 1.73
CA THR A 44 -2.81 -8.07 0.48
C THR A 44 -2.84 -9.60 0.43
N GLY A 45 -2.13 -10.26 1.34
CA GLY A 45 -1.89 -11.69 1.33
C GLY A 45 -0.88 -12.17 0.29
N TYR A 46 -0.15 -11.26 -0.37
CA TYR A 46 0.86 -11.61 -1.36
C TYR A 46 2.21 -11.88 -0.70
N ASP A 47 2.70 -13.11 -0.85
CA ASP A 47 4.06 -13.48 -0.49
C ASP A 47 5.09 -12.85 -1.44
N ASP A 48 6.36 -12.85 -1.05
CA ASP A 48 7.47 -12.29 -1.84
C ASP A 48 7.53 -12.84 -3.29
N LYS A 49 7.25 -14.12 -3.53
CA LYS A 49 7.26 -14.68 -4.89
C LYS A 49 6.13 -14.11 -5.73
N LYS A 50 4.94 -14.00 -5.15
CA LYS A 50 3.79 -13.39 -5.83
C LYS A 50 4.02 -11.91 -6.08
N LEU A 51 4.58 -11.19 -5.11
CA LEU A 51 4.91 -9.77 -5.24
C LEU A 51 5.94 -9.54 -6.36
N LYS A 52 7.01 -10.35 -6.42
CA LYS A 52 7.99 -10.32 -7.52
C LYS A 52 7.36 -10.58 -8.87
N LYS A 53 6.43 -11.55 -8.95
CA LYS A 53 5.69 -11.82 -10.19
C LYS A 53 4.84 -10.63 -10.62
N ILE A 54 4.08 -10.02 -9.72
CA ILE A 54 3.27 -8.81 -9.96
C ILE A 54 4.13 -7.66 -10.50
N ILE A 55 5.32 -7.46 -9.93
CA ILE A 55 6.27 -6.45 -10.38
C ILE A 55 6.79 -6.78 -11.79
N ALA A 56 7.14 -8.04 -12.06
CA ALA A 56 7.61 -8.48 -13.37
C ALA A 56 6.53 -8.36 -14.46
N ASP A 57 5.29 -8.76 -14.15
CA ASP A 57 4.12 -8.66 -15.02
C ASP A 57 3.62 -7.21 -15.20
N LYS A 58 4.22 -6.23 -14.51
CA LYS A 58 3.79 -4.81 -14.50
C LYS A 58 2.28 -4.65 -14.24
N THR A 59 1.76 -5.47 -13.32
CA THR A 59 0.34 -5.47 -12.97
C THR A 59 -0.10 -4.09 -12.48
N ASP A 60 -1.22 -3.60 -12.98
CA ASP A 60 -1.80 -2.33 -12.57
C ASP A 60 -2.47 -2.42 -11.18
N PHE A 61 -2.67 -1.29 -10.51
CA PHE A 61 -3.27 -1.27 -9.16
C PHE A 61 -4.66 -1.90 -9.09
N ARG A 62 -5.48 -1.75 -10.15
CA ARG A 62 -6.81 -2.35 -10.17
C ARG A 62 -6.72 -3.87 -10.17
N SER A 63 -5.90 -4.44 -11.03
CA SER A 63 -5.65 -5.89 -11.10
C SER A 63 -4.96 -6.41 -9.83
N PHE A 64 -4.00 -5.64 -9.31
CA PHE A 64 -3.28 -5.93 -8.07
C PHE A 64 -4.24 -6.11 -6.89
N PHE A 65 -5.14 -5.15 -6.65
CA PHE A 65 -6.09 -5.23 -5.55
C PHE A 65 -7.29 -6.13 -5.83
N ALA A 66 -7.67 -6.32 -7.10
CA ALA A 66 -8.72 -7.27 -7.48
C ALA A 66 -8.33 -8.72 -7.17
N GLY A 67 -7.05 -9.08 -7.30
CA GLY A 67 -6.53 -10.41 -6.94
C GLY A 67 -6.09 -10.52 -5.47
N ALA A 68 -6.08 -9.43 -4.72
CA ALA A 68 -5.58 -9.39 -3.35
C ALA A 68 -6.65 -9.85 -2.37
N LYS A 69 -6.25 -10.63 -1.38
CA LYS A 69 -7.11 -10.98 -0.25
C LYS A 69 -6.77 -10.05 0.90
N LEU A 70 -7.49 -8.93 0.98
CA LEU A 70 -7.26 -7.97 2.04
C LEU A 70 -7.45 -8.59 3.41
N ASN A 71 -6.56 -8.21 4.31
CA ASN A 71 -6.62 -8.65 5.70
C ASN A 71 -7.89 -8.12 6.37
N PRO A 72 -8.60 -8.92 7.19
CA PRO A 72 -9.78 -8.44 7.90
C PRO A 72 -9.51 -7.18 8.74
N ASN A 73 -8.29 -7.00 9.23
CA ASN A 73 -7.89 -5.87 10.08
C ASN A 73 -7.58 -4.58 9.29
N VAL A 74 -7.75 -4.52 7.97
CA VAL A 74 -7.48 -3.30 7.19
C VAL A 74 -8.37 -2.12 7.59
N HIS A 75 -9.56 -2.39 8.13
CA HIS A 75 -10.46 -1.36 8.66
C HIS A 75 -9.87 -0.60 9.86
N LEU A 76 -8.88 -1.18 10.56
CA LEU A 76 -8.16 -0.52 11.66
C LEU A 76 -7.12 0.48 11.16
N ILE A 77 -6.87 0.56 9.85
CA ILE A 77 -5.97 1.55 9.27
C ILE A 77 -6.73 2.88 9.20
N THR A 78 -6.67 3.69 10.27
CA THR A 78 -7.44 4.94 10.43
C THR A 78 -6.55 6.16 10.63
N GLY A 79 -7.03 7.35 10.22
CA GLY A 79 -6.30 8.63 10.30
C GLY A 79 -5.84 9.21 8.95
N VAL A 80 -4.97 10.22 8.99
CA VAL A 80 -4.66 11.08 7.84
C VAL A 80 -3.48 10.59 7.00
N ILE A 81 -3.66 10.53 5.67
CA ILE A 81 -2.60 10.27 4.67
C ILE A 81 -2.77 11.25 3.51
N CYS A 82 -1.67 11.86 3.03
CA CYS A 82 -1.68 12.86 1.96
C CYS A 82 -2.72 14.00 2.12
N GLY A 83 -3.02 14.40 3.37
CA GLY A 83 -3.89 15.52 3.70
C GLY A 83 -5.39 15.20 3.87
N TYR A 84 -5.78 13.93 3.86
CA TYR A 84 -7.17 13.51 4.11
C TYR A 84 -7.24 12.20 4.90
N ARG A 85 -8.38 11.92 5.54
CA ARG A 85 -8.57 10.68 6.30
C ARG A 85 -8.84 9.52 5.34
N VAL A 86 -8.18 8.40 5.59
CA VAL A 86 -8.31 7.21 4.73
C VAL A 86 -9.70 6.55 4.86
N GLU A 87 -10.33 6.67 6.01
CA GLU A 87 -11.69 6.17 6.28
C GLU A 87 -12.78 6.94 5.52
N ASP A 88 -12.53 8.21 5.16
CA ASP A 88 -13.48 9.05 4.42
C ASP A 88 -13.41 8.84 2.90
N ILE A 89 -12.48 8.01 2.41
CA ILE A 89 -12.33 7.75 0.98
C ILE A 89 -13.51 6.89 0.50
N LYS A 90 -14.36 7.48 -0.35
CA LYS A 90 -15.55 6.81 -0.91
C LYS A 90 -15.23 5.73 -1.94
N ASP A 91 -14.15 5.89 -2.69
CA ASP A 91 -13.78 4.93 -3.72
C ASP A 91 -13.00 3.76 -3.07
N PRO A 92 -13.50 2.51 -3.16
CA PRO A 92 -12.91 1.40 -2.44
C PRO A 92 -11.50 1.08 -2.93
N LEU A 93 -11.23 1.14 -4.23
CA LEU A 93 -9.90 0.87 -4.78
C LEU A 93 -8.91 1.96 -4.36
N MET A 94 -9.33 3.22 -4.41
CA MET A 94 -8.53 4.34 -3.91
C MET A 94 -8.23 4.17 -2.42
N GLN A 95 -9.22 3.73 -1.63
CA GLN A 95 -9.04 3.49 -0.20
C GLN A 95 -7.98 2.41 0.05
N GLN A 96 -8.01 1.31 -0.70
CA GLN A 96 -7.03 0.22 -0.64
C GLN A 96 -5.61 0.71 -0.98
N ILE A 97 -5.47 1.51 -2.05
CA ILE A 97 -4.18 2.12 -2.42
C ILE A 97 -3.67 3.01 -1.28
N ARG A 98 -4.56 3.76 -0.62
CA ARG A 98 -4.18 4.64 0.50
C ARG A 98 -3.90 3.90 1.80
N TYR A 99 -4.48 2.72 2.02
CA TYR A 99 -4.02 1.83 3.09
C TYR A 99 -2.56 1.44 2.89
N LEU A 100 -2.17 1.06 1.66
CA LEU A 100 -0.77 0.74 1.36
C LEU A 100 0.14 1.94 1.61
N ASP A 101 -0.14 3.10 1.00
CA ASP A 101 0.66 4.32 1.19
C ASP A 101 0.85 4.66 2.67
N LYS A 102 -0.20 4.45 3.46
CA LYS A 102 -0.20 4.74 4.87
C LYS A 102 0.65 3.77 5.68
N LEU A 103 0.56 2.47 5.42
CA LEU A 103 1.41 1.50 6.11
C LEU A 103 2.89 1.73 5.78
N VAL A 104 3.19 2.06 4.52
CA VAL A 104 4.56 2.44 4.12
C VAL A 104 4.99 3.75 4.79
N ASP A 105 4.10 4.72 4.95
CA ASP A 105 4.38 5.95 5.70
C ASP A 105 4.64 5.68 7.19
N GLU A 106 3.85 4.82 7.82
CA GLU A 106 4.05 4.38 9.20
C GLU A 106 5.39 3.68 9.39
N LEU A 107 5.76 2.80 8.46
CA LEU A 107 7.07 2.14 8.43
C LEU A 107 8.21 3.16 8.28
N ALA A 108 8.09 4.07 7.32
CA ALA A 108 9.07 5.13 7.08
C ALA A 108 9.17 6.15 8.23
N ARG A 109 8.12 6.33 9.03
CA ARG A 109 8.13 7.13 10.26
C ARG A 109 8.78 6.40 11.44
N GLY A 110 9.20 5.15 11.25
CA GLY A 110 9.86 4.38 12.28
C GLY A 110 8.91 3.74 13.29
N LYS A 111 7.62 3.59 12.96
CA LYS A 111 6.71 2.82 13.82
C LYS A 111 7.18 1.37 13.94
N LYS A 112 6.88 0.74 15.09
CA LYS A 112 7.16 -0.68 15.30
C LYS A 112 6.30 -1.54 14.38
N MET A 113 6.87 -2.64 13.91
CA MET A 113 6.17 -3.57 13.00
C MET A 113 4.87 -4.09 13.62
N GLU A 114 4.87 -4.47 14.90
CA GLU A 114 3.68 -4.91 15.65
C GLU A 114 2.53 -3.89 15.52
N SER A 115 2.85 -2.60 15.75
CA SER A 115 1.87 -1.52 15.63
C SER A 115 1.37 -1.33 14.19
N ILE A 116 2.20 -1.57 13.17
CA ILE A 116 1.82 -1.46 11.75
C ILE A 116 0.91 -2.63 11.36
N LEU A 117 1.26 -3.84 11.79
CA LEU A 117 0.50 -5.07 11.56
C LEU A 117 -0.74 -5.20 12.46
N ARG A 118 -1.00 -4.19 13.28
CA ARG A 118 -2.11 -4.13 14.25
C ARG A 118 -2.13 -5.39 15.14
N LYS A 119 -0.95 -5.78 15.60
CA LYS A 119 -0.69 -6.88 16.55
C LYS A 119 -0.17 -6.32 17.86
#